data_AF-A0A382DDW4-F1
#
_entry.id   AF-A0A382DDW4-F1
#
_cell.length_a   1.000
_cell.length_b   1.000
_cell.length_c   1.000
_cell.angle_alpha   90.00
_cell.angle_beta   90.00
_cell.angle_gamma   90.00
#
_symmetry.space_group_name_H-M   'P 1'
#
loop_
_entity.id
_entity.type
_entity.pdbx_description
1 polymer ?
#
loop_
_entity_poly.entity_id
_entity_poly.type
_entity_poly.pdbx_seq_one_letter_code
_entity_poly.pdbx_strand_id
1 'polypeptide(L)'
;MVGAPVTGPPTGTWRPKENGRMIRLSVVRYLNTTPLVYAFQKDRIDHDFDLKYDVPSNCARKLKAMEADVGIIPSIEYARSDVPYRIVPDISIS
;
A
#
# COMPACT_ATOMS: atom_id res chain seq x y z
N MET A 1 -19.68 18.94 -27.26
CA MET A 1 -18.53 18.25 -26.64
C MET A 1 -19.08 17.34 -25.57
N VAL A 2 -19.21 16.04 -25.88
CA VAL A 2 -19.78 15.05 -24.97
C VAL A 2 -18.65 14.59 -24.04
N GLY A 3 -18.82 14.77 -22.73
CA GLY A 3 -17.85 14.36 -21.73
C GLY A 3 -17.60 12.86 -21.78
N ALA A 4 -16.32 12.46 -21.72
CA ALA A 4 -15.93 11.07 -21.67
C ALA A 4 -16.55 10.38 -20.43
N PRO A 5 -16.98 9.11 -20.54
CA PRO A 5 -17.58 8.41 -19.41
C PRO A 5 -16.55 8.22 -18.30
N VAL A 6 -16.90 8.68 -17.10
CA VAL A 6 -16.17 8.36 -15.86
C VAL A 6 -16.28 6.86 -15.62
N THR A 7 -15.22 6.11 -15.91
CA THR A 7 -15.14 4.69 -15.59
C THR A 7 -15.02 4.54 -14.08
N GLY A 8 -16.03 3.93 -13.43
CA GLY A 8 -15.97 3.53 -12.02
C GLY A 8 -14.82 2.56 -11.74
N PRO A 9 -14.48 2.30 -10.47
CA PRO A 9 -13.38 1.42 -10.11
C PRO A 9 -13.63 0.01 -10.70
N PRO A 10 -12.60 -0.66 -11.26
CA PRO A 10 -12.75 -2.03 -11.70
C PRO A 10 -13.09 -2.90 -10.48
N THR A 11 -14.28 -3.52 -10.51
CA THR A 11 -14.70 -4.60 -9.61
C THR A 11 -13.85 -5.84 -9.88
N GLY A 12 -12.56 -5.76 -9.55
CA GLY A 12 -11.66 -6.89 -9.57
C GLY A 12 -11.75 -7.58 -8.22
N THR A 13 -12.35 -8.76 -8.17
CA THR A 13 -12.04 -9.75 -7.13
C THR A 13 -10.52 -9.89 -7.05
N TRP A 14 -9.93 -9.45 -5.94
CA TRP A 14 -8.51 -9.64 -5.66
C TRP A 14 -8.21 -11.14 -5.71
N ARG A 15 -7.29 -11.56 -6.59
CA ARG A 15 -6.73 -12.90 -6.59
C ARG A 15 -5.32 -12.82 -6.01
N PRO A 16 -4.99 -13.57 -4.94
CA PRO A 16 -3.61 -13.72 -4.52
C PRO A 16 -2.75 -14.21 -5.69
N LYS A 17 -1.50 -13.76 -5.79
CA LYS A 17 -0.56 -14.28 -6.81
C LYS A 17 -0.37 -15.77 -6.56
N GLU A 18 -0.55 -16.57 -7.60
CA GLU A 18 -0.75 -18.04 -7.62
C GLU A 18 0.44 -18.90 -7.11
N ASN A 19 1.44 -18.33 -6.43
CA ASN A 19 2.72 -19.00 -6.15
C ASN A 19 3.20 -18.88 -4.68
N GLY A 20 2.34 -18.63 -3.70
CA GLY A 20 2.75 -18.56 -2.28
C GLY A 20 3.76 -17.44 -1.97
N ARG A 21 3.81 -16.40 -2.81
CA ARG A 21 4.76 -15.29 -2.65
C ARG A 21 4.16 -14.23 -1.74
N MET A 22 4.82 -13.98 -0.60
CA MET A 22 4.43 -12.92 0.32
C MET A 22 4.48 -11.54 -0.37
N ILE A 23 3.49 -10.71 -0.08
CA ILE A 23 3.39 -9.31 -0.51
C ILE A 23 4.29 -8.46 0.37
N ARG A 24 5.25 -7.73 -0.22
CA ARG A 24 6.19 -6.88 0.52
C ARG A 24 5.50 -5.58 0.93
N LEU A 25 5.19 -5.45 2.21
CA LEU A 25 4.49 -4.30 2.78
C LEU A 25 5.48 -3.38 3.51
N SER A 26 5.74 -2.19 2.95
CA SER A 26 6.59 -1.18 3.59
C SER A 26 5.76 -0.33 4.56
N VAL A 27 6.08 -0.41 5.85
CA VAL A 27 5.34 0.24 6.94
C VAL A 27 6.18 1.34 7.56
N VAL A 28 5.59 2.52 7.69
CA VAL A 28 6.22 3.64 8.39
C VAL A 28 6.25 3.35 9.89
N ARG A 29 7.40 3.56 10.55
CA ARG A 29 7.51 3.47 12.03
C ARG A 29 7.01 4.73 12.74
N TYR A 30 5.73 5.05 12.63
CA TYR A 30 5.10 6.09 13.44
C TYR A 30 4.02 5.50 14.34
N LEU A 31 3.75 6.16 15.46
CA LEU A 31 2.72 5.70 16.38
C LEU A 31 1.36 5.59 15.68
N ASN A 32 1.07 6.53 14.78
CA ASN A 32 -0.21 6.61 14.09
C ASN A 32 -0.43 5.50 13.06
N THR A 33 0.63 4.83 12.58
CA THR A 33 0.51 3.68 11.66
C THR A 33 0.34 2.35 12.36
N THR A 34 0.68 2.30 13.66
CA THR A 34 0.57 1.09 14.49
C THR A 34 -0.80 0.43 14.41
N PRO A 35 -1.95 1.16 14.57
CA PRO A 35 -3.26 0.52 14.53
C PRO A 35 -3.57 -0.23 13.22
N LEU A 36 -3.05 0.27 12.09
CA LEU A 36 -3.30 -0.34 10.78
C LEU A 36 -2.59 -1.68 10.57
N VAL A 37 -1.46 -1.89 11.26
CA VAL A 37 -0.63 -3.09 11.08
C VAL A 37 -0.55 -3.97 12.32
N TYR A 38 -1.19 -3.56 13.43
CA TYR A 38 -1.06 -4.22 14.72
C TYR A 38 -1.48 -5.69 14.70
N ALA A 39 -2.57 -6.02 14.01
CA ALA A 39 -3.04 -7.39 13.91
C ALA A 39 -2.04 -8.29 13.16
N PHE A 40 -1.42 -7.78 12.09
CA PHE A 40 -0.36 -8.45 11.36
C PHE A 40 0.91 -8.60 12.21
N GLN A 41 1.34 -7.52 12.88
CA GLN A 41 2.52 -7.51 13.78
C GLN A 41 2.46 -8.54 14.91
N LYS A 42 1.26 -8.86 15.35
CA LYS A 42 1.01 -9.73 16.50
C LYS A 42 0.51 -11.10 16.08
N ASP A 43 0.57 -11.41 14.78
CA ASP A 43 0.10 -12.67 14.20
C ASP A 43 -1.33 -13.02 14.68
N ARG A 44 -2.19 -11.99 14.82
CA ARG A 44 -3.57 -12.13 15.31
C ARG A 44 -4.55 -12.53 14.22
N ILE A 45 -4.09 -12.48 12.96
CA ILE A 45 -4.81 -12.85 11.76
C ILE A 45 -3.83 -13.47 10.78
N ASP A 46 -4.26 -14.50 10.06
CA ASP A 46 -3.45 -15.09 8.99
C ASP A 46 -3.29 -14.09 7.84
N HIS A 47 -2.07 -13.97 7.32
CA HIS A 47 -1.77 -13.03 6.24
C HIS A 47 -0.55 -13.45 5.40
N ASP A 48 -0.52 -13.01 4.15
CA ASP A 48 0.61 -13.22 3.23
C ASP A 48 1.50 -11.98 3.11
N PHE A 49 1.61 -11.14 4.15
CA PHE A 49 2.45 -9.94 4.13
C PHE A 49 3.85 -10.17 4.70
N ASP A 50 4.87 -9.67 4.00
CA ASP A 50 6.22 -9.45 4.53
C ASP A 50 6.37 -8.00 4.98
N LEU A 51 6.26 -7.74 6.28
CA LEU A 51 6.27 -6.39 6.84
C LEU A 51 7.70 -5.86 6.98
N LYS A 52 8.02 -4.78 6.26
CA LYS A 52 9.30 -4.06 6.33
C LYS A 52 9.10 -2.68 6.93
N TYR A 53 9.69 -2.45 8.08
CA TYR A 53 9.53 -1.20 8.83
C TYR A 53 10.64 -0.20 8.57
N ASP A 54 10.26 1.00 8.11
CA ASP A 54 11.18 2.03 7.68
C ASP A 54 10.68 3.45 8.00
N VAL A 55 11.52 4.44 7.71
CA VAL A 55 11.11 5.85 7.67
C VAL A 55 10.30 6.16 6.40
N PRO A 56 9.46 7.21 6.38
CA PRO A 56 8.61 7.54 5.23
C PRO A 56 9.35 7.68 3.90
N SER A 57 10.51 8.35 3.91
CA SER A 57 11.34 8.55 2.72
C SER A 57 11.82 7.22 2.11
N ASN A 58 12.20 6.26 2.95
CA ASN A 58 12.58 4.93 2.51
C ASN A 58 11.38 4.13 1.97
N CYS A 59 10.20 4.27 2.58
CA CYS A 59 8.99 3.61 2.07
C CYS A 59 8.65 4.08 0.66
N ALA A 60 8.69 5.39 0.42
CA ALA A 60 8.47 5.98 -0.91
C ALA A 60 9.53 5.52 -1.93
N ARG A 61 10.81 5.55 -1.56
CA ARG A 61 11.92 5.05 -2.40
C ARG A 61 11.71 3.57 -2.77
N LYS A 62 11.35 2.72 -1.81
CA LYS A 62 11.12 1.28 -2.01
C LYS A 62 9.95 1.01 -2.94
N LEU A 63 8.85 1.76 -2.82
CA LEU A 63 7.73 1.67 -3.74
C LEU A 63 8.15 2.00 -5.17
N LYS A 64 8.85 3.13 -5.34
CA LYS A 64 9.31 3.60 -6.66
C LYS A 64 10.28 2.61 -7.32
N ALA A 65 11.14 1.98 -6.52
CA ALA A 65 12.11 0.98 -6.98
C ALA A 65 11.54 -0.44 -7.15
N MET A 66 10.23 -0.64 -6.91
CA MET A 66 9.60 -1.98 -6.87
C MET A 66 10.25 -2.95 -5.85
N GLU A 67 10.91 -2.40 -4.83
CA GLU A 67 11.44 -3.13 -3.67
C GLU A 67 10.32 -3.47 -2.66
N ALA A 68 9.21 -2.74 -2.72
CA ALA A 68 7.97 -3.01 -1.99
C ALA A 68 6.79 -3.07 -2.97
N ASP A 69 5.80 -3.91 -2.66
CA ASP A 69 4.58 -4.06 -3.46
C ASP A 69 3.48 -3.12 -2.97
N VAL A 70 3.43 -2.87 -1.66
CA VAL A 70 2.50 -1.97 -0.98
C VAL A 70 3.28 -1.14 0.03
N GLY A 71 2.87 0.12 0.26
CA GLY A 71 3.50 0.90 1.30
C GLY A 71 2.66 2.08 1.76
N ILE A 72 2.84 2.42 3.03
CA ILE A 72 2.25 3.61 3.63
C ILE A 72 3.23 4.74 3.34
N ILE A 73 2.82 5.73 2.54
CA ILE A 73 3.66 6.88 2.20
C ILE A 73 2.86 8.18 2.45
N PRO A 74 3.54 9.30 2.72
CA PRO A 74 2.87 10.60 2.77
C PRO A 74 2.13 10.91 1.46
N SER A 75 0.98 11.58 1.54
CA SER A 75 0.17 11.95 0.36
C SER A 75 0.95 12.77 -0.68
N ILE A 76 1.94 13.56 -0.24
CA ILE A 76 2.81 14.34 -1.12
C ILE A 76 3.69 13.46 -2.02
N GLU A 77 4.09 12.27 -1.56
CA GLU A 77 4.87 11.33 -2.38
C GLU A 77 4.01 10.72 -3.50
N TYR A 78 2.73 10.45 -3.21
CA TYR A 78 1.77 10.05 -4.24
C TYR A 78 1.54 11.19 -5.26
N ALA A 79 1.29 12.41 -4.79
CA ALA A 79 1.01 13.55 -5.66
C ALA A 79 2.17 13.94 -6.58
N ARG A 80 3.42 13.67 -6.15
CA ARG A 80 4.65 13.95 -6.91
C ARG A 80 5.14 12.75 -7.73
N SER A 81 4.48 11.60 -7.65
CA SER A 81 4.95 10.40 -8.30
C SER A 81 4.64 10.42 -9.80
N ASP A 82 5.67 10.19 -10.62
CA ASP A 82 5.49 9.91 -12.05
C ASP A 82 5.04 8.45 -12.30
N VAL A 83 5.06 7.61 -11.27
CA VAL A 83 4.61 6.21 -11.31
C VAL A 83 3.12 6.13 -10.98
N PRO A 84 2.31 5.36 -11.75
CA PRO A 84 0.88 5.25 -11.55
C PRO A 84 0.54 4.36 -10.35
N TYR A 85 0.65 4.91 -9.14
CA TYR A 85 0.18 4.23 -7.94
C TYR A 85 -1.35 4.19 -7.88
N ARG A 86 -1.87 3.23 -7.11
CA ARG A 86 -3.28 3.18 -6.73
C ARG A 86 -3.38 3.31 -5.22
N ILE A 87 -4.29 4.15 -4.75
CA ILE A 87 -4.64 4.26 -3.33
C ILE A 87 -5.57 3.11 -2.97
N VAL A 88 -5.30 2.42 -1.86
CA VAL A 88 -6.23 1.46 -1.28
C VAL A 88 -7.31 2.26 -0.55
N PRO A 89 -8.59 2.15 -0.94
CA PRO A 89 -9.66 2.92 -0.30
C PRO A 89 -9.81 2.52 1.16
N ASP A 90 -10.36 3.43 1.97
CA ASP A 90 -10.71 3.22 3.38
C ASP A 90 -9.55 2.89 4.33
N ILE A 91 -8.30 3.02 3.85
CA ILE A 91 -7.08 2.82 4.64
C ILE A 91 -6.26 4.12 4.62
N SER A 92 -6.61 5.05 5.51
CA SER A 92 -5.86 6.29 5.73
C SER A 92 -5.86 6.68 7.19
N ILE A 93 -4.83 7.43 7.59
CA ILE A 93 -4.75 8.08 8.89
C ILE A 93 -4.90 9.57 8.64
N SER A 94 -5.92 10.19 9.22
CA SER A 94 -6.22 11.64 9.12
C SER A 94 -5.98 12.32 10.45
#